data_AF-A0A9N9XER5-F1
#
_entry.id   AF-A0A9N9XER5-F1
#
_cell.length_a   1.000
_cell.length_b   1.000
_cell.length_c   1.000
_cell.angle_alpha   90.00
_cell.angle_beta   90.00
_cell.angle_gamma   90.00
#
_symmetry.space_group_name_H-M   'P 1'
#
loop_
_entity.id
_entity.type
_entity.pdbx_description
1 polymer ?
#
loop_
_entity_poly.entity_id
_entity_poly.type
_entity_poly.pdbx_seq_one_letter_code
_entity_poly.pdbx_strand_id
1 'polypeptide(L)'
;MKNKDPTIDINDDTRRERREIGQTENKNIDHIHDQHQALFGVSESFGVEIVSKWRFESWNEPDLKGYNCLNMSVLEYLDYVSATNEGLKSAFSASNSTYKFGGPAGLFRDKNHPLCWGILEFCSSASIGVCPLKFVSFHRKGGGSAKGVVDGSLVLIDKIFEKFPMLKKMPVSNEQIRPPLFTTTGTGTSWDPTLALCLFTTTDTGTR
;
A
#
# COMPACT_ATOMS: atom_id res chain seq x y z
N MET A 1 -51.43 -32.51 -2.71
CA MET A 1 -50.01 -32.12 -2.67
C MET A 1 -49.78 -31.15 -3.81
N LYS A 2 -49.54 -29.86 -3.53
CA LYS A 2 -49.20 -28.86 -4.55
C LYS A 2 -47.68 -28.83 -4.68
N ASN A 3 -47.14 -29.30 -5.80
CA ASN A 3 -45.74 -29.09 -6.16
C ASN A 3 -45.55 -27.60 -6.44
N LYS A 4 -44.71 -26.93 -5.64
CA LYS A 4 -44.19 -25.60 -5.96
C LYS A 4 -42.95 -25.80 -6.83
N ASP A 5 -43.06 -25.32 -8.06
CA ASP A 5 -41.95 -25.15 -8.99
C ASP A 5 -41.04 -24.01 -8.48
N PRO A 6 -39.72 -24.21 -8.30
CA PRO A 6 -38.83 -23.13 -7.90
C PRO A 6 -38.54 -22.26 -9.12
N THR A 7 -39.42 -21.29 -9.35
CA THR A 7 -39.10 -20.15 -10.22
C THR A 7 -38.04 -19.33 -9.49
N ILE A 8 -36.78 -19.48 -9.92
CA ILE A 8 -35.71 -18.54 -9.60
C ILE A 8 -36.12 -17.22 -10.27
N ASP A 9 -36.55 -16.24 -9.47
CA ASP A 9 -36.91 -14.91 -9.97
C ASP A 9 -35.63 -14.16 -10.34
N ILE A 10 -35.27 -14.24 -11.62
CA ILE A 10 -34.11 -13.57 -12.24
C ILE A 10 -34.14 -12.04 -11.97
N ASN A 11 -35.32 -11.47 -11.70
CA ASN A 11 -35.45 -10.05 -11.36
C ASN A 11 -35.05 -9.72 -9.93
N ASP A 12 -35.11 -10.67 -8.99
CA ASP A 12 -34.71 -10.43 -7.60
C ASP A 12 -33.19 -10.48 -7.44
N ASP A 13 -32.52 -11.43 -8.11
CA ASP A 13 -31.05 -11.50 -8.16
C ASP A 13 -30.45 -10.24 -8.81
N THR A 14 -30.98 -9.79 -9.96
CA THR A 14 -30.50 -8.57 -10.61
C THR A 14 -30.84 -7.28 -9.85
N ARG A 15 -31.85 -7.29 -8.97
CA ARG A 15 -32.17 -6.15 -8.09
C ARG A 15 -31.27 -6.15 -6.85
N ARG A 16 -30.92 -7.31 -6.33
CA ARG A 16 -29.95 -7.49 -5.25
C ARG A 16 -28.56 -7.07 -5.69
N GLU A 17 -28.11 -7.55 -6.85
CA GLU A 17 -26.81 -7.19 -7.43
C GLU A 17 -26.70 -5.67 -7.65
N ARG A 18 -27.75 -5.03 -8.21
CA ARG A 18 -27.80 -3.57 -8.36
C ARG A 18 -27.75 -2.80 -7.02
N ARG A 19 -28.35 -3.34 -5.96
CA ARG A 19 -28.28 -2.74 -4.62
C ARG A 19 -26.89 -2.89 -4.00
N GLU A 20 -26.26 -4.05 -4.17
CA GLU A 20 -24.91 -4.33 -3.69
C GLU A 20 -23.87 -3.46 -4.44
N ILE A 21 -24.02 -3.31 -5.77
CA ILE A 21 -23.23 -2.38 -6.57
C ILE A 21 -23.42 -0.94 -6.09
N GLY A 22 -24.67 -0.46 -5.96
CA GLY A 22 -24.93 0.91 -5.51
C GLY A 22 -24.45 1.19 -4.07
N GLN A 23 -24.48 0.20 -3.17
CA GLN A 23 -23.91 0.33 -1.83
C GLN A 23 -22.37 0.40 -1.85
N THR A 24 -21.73 -0.35 -2.75
CA THR A 24 -20.27 -0.34 -2.92
C THR A 24 -19.81 0.97 -3.53
N GLU A 25 -20.53 1.48 -4.54
CA GLU A 25 -20.28 2.80 -5.15
C GLU A 25 -20.39 3.92 -4.12
N ASN A 26 -21.44 3.93 -3.29
CA ASN A 26 -21.62 4.96 -2.27
C ASN A 26 -20.50 4.92 -1.21
N LYS A 27 -20.10 3.72 -0.74
CA LYS A 27 -18.96 3.59 0.19
C LYS A 27 -17.65 4.12 -0.40
N ASN A 28 -17.42 3.87 -1.68
CA ASN A 28 -16.23 4.39 -2.37
C ASN A 28 -16.25 5.92 -2.45
N ILE A 29 -17.40 6.53 -2.72
CA ILE A 29 -17.56 7.99 -2.74
C ILE A 29 -17.29 8.59 -1.35
N ASP A 30 -17.82 7.97 -0.29
CA ASP A 30 -17.61 8.42 1.09
C ASP A 30 -16.11 8.37 1.46
N HIS A 31 -15.42 7.26 1.14
CA HIS A 31 -13.98 7.14 1.42
C HIS A 31 -13.14 8.17 0.67
N ILE A 32 -13.46 8.42 -0.61
CA ILE A 32 -12.78 9.47 -1.40
C ILE A 32 -12.99 10.84 -0.75
N HIS A 33 -14.22 11.13 -0.30
CA HIS A 33 -14.53 12.39 0.37
C HIS A 33 -13.75 12.55 1.67
N ASP A 34 -13.72 11.53 2.53
CA ASP A 34 -13.02 11.56 3.81
C ASP A 34 -11.51 11.79 3.64
N GLN A 35 -10.87 11.08 2.69
CA GLN A 35 -9.45 11.28 2.39
C GLN A 35 -9.18 12.69 1.85
N HIS A 36 -10.04 13.20 0.96
CA HIS A 36 -9.93 14.57 0.47
C HIS A 36 -10.01 15.58 1.62
N GLN A 37 -11.02 15.48 2.49
CA GLN A 37 -11.22 16.44 3.59
C GLN A 37 -10.05 16.43 4.57
N ALA A 38 -9.54 15.24 4.93
CA ALA A 38 -8.38 15.11 5.80
C ALA A 38 -7.14 15.80 5.20
N LEU A 39 -6.86 15.55 3.92
CA LEU A 39 -5.72 16.16 3.21
C LEU A 39 -5.88 17.65 3.00
N PHE A 40 -7.10 18.12 2.74
CA PHE A 40 -7.40 19.53 2.58
C PHE A 40 -7.10 20.28 3.88
N GLY A 41 -7.61 19.80 5.02
CA GLY A 41 -7.34 20.42 6.33
C GLY A 41 -5.86 20.43 6.71
N VAL A 42 -5.12 19.37 6.38
CA VAL A 42 -3.66 19.33 6.57
C VAL A 42 -2.94 20.31 5.63
N SER A 43 -3.39 20.43 4.38
CA SER A 43 -2.83 21.37 3.40
C SER A 43 -3.10 22.82 3.77
N GLU A 44 -4.25 23.13 4.39
CA GLU A 44 -4.53 24.45 4.95
C GLU A 44 -3.61 24.77 6.14
N SER A 45 -3.32 23.76 6.97
CA SER A 45 -2.51 23.95 8.19
C SER A 45 -1.02 24.12 7.91
N PHE A 46 -0.48 23.38 6.93
CA PHE A 46 0.97 23.33 6.65
C PHE A 46 1.37 23.90 5.30
N GLY A 47 0.42 24.20 4.42
CA GLY A 47 0.68 24.64 3.05
C GLY A 47 0.89 23.47 2.09
N VAL A 48 0.24 23.54 0.94
CA VAL A 48 0.25 22.47 -0.08
C VAL A 48 1.64 22.18 -0.64
N GLU A 49 2.54 23.17 -0.69
CA GLU A 49 3.93 22.97 -1.12
C GLU A 49 4.75 22.10 -0.16
N ILE A 50 4.40 22.10 1.13
CA ILE A 50 5.04 21.24 2.13
C ILE A 50 4.43 19.84 2.04
N VAL A 51 3.10 19.76 2.01
CA VAL A 51 2.36 18.50 2.04
C VAL A 51 2.55 17.69 0.74
N SER A 52 2.71 18.34 -0.41
CA SER A 52 3.03 17.68 -1.69
C SER A 52 4.37 16.93 -1.69
N LYS A 53 5.30 17.31 -0.80
CA LYS A 53 6.60 16.63 -0.63
C LYS A 53 6.49 15.40 0.27
N TRP A 54 5.37 15.22 0.97
CA TRP A 54 5.17 14.05 1.82
C TRP A 54 5.05 12.78 1.00
N ARG A 55 5.36 11.68 1.67
CA ARG A 55 5.23 10.35 1.10
C ARG A 55 4.04 9.67 1.74
N PHE A 56 2.95 9.61 0.99
CA PHE A 56 1.75 8.90 1.39
C PHE A 56 1.95 7.40 1.17
N GLU A 57 1.41 6.61 2.08
CA GLU A 57 1.56 5.16 2.05
C GLU A 57 0.23 4.48 2.43
N SER A 58 -0.03 3.33 1.84
CA SER A 58 -1.18 2.50 2.19
C SER A 58 -1.04 1.93 3.61
N TRP A 59 -2.12 1.32 4.11
CA TRP A 59 -2.15 0.63 5.40
C TRP A 59 -0.93 -0.27 5.64
N ASN A 60 -0.32 -0.15 6.82
CA ASN A 60 0.90 -0.85 7.21
C ASN A 60 0.69 -2.37 7.33
N GLU A 61 1.58 -3.17 6.72
CA GLU A 61 1.61 -4.64 6.81
C GLU A 61 0.22 -5.31 6.69
N PRO A 62 -0.52 -5.10 5.59
CA PRO A 62 -1.96 -5.39 5.49
C PRO A 62 -2.29 -6.88 5.58
N ASP A 63 -1.33 -7.77 5.36
CA ASP A 63 -1.54 -9.23 5.51
C ASP A 63 -1.37 -9.73 6.95
N LEU A 64 -0.85 -8.91 7.85
CA LEU A 64 -0.65 -9.33 9.24
C LEU A 64 -1.92 -9.09 10.04
N LYS A 65 -2.41 -10.13 10.71
CA LYS A 65 -3.62 -10.09 11.56
C LYS A 65 -3.59 -8.97 12.62
N GLY A 66 -2.40 -8.64 13.14
CA GLY A 66 -2.25 -7.57 14.13
C GLY A 66 -2.50 -6.17 13.56
N TYR A 67 -2.37 -5.98 12.24
CA TYR A 67 -2.58 -4.71 11.57
C TYR A 67 -3.87 -4.70 10.74
N ASN A 68 -4.26 -5.83 10.16
CA ASN A 68 -5.54 -5.99 9.46
C ASN A 68 -6.66 -6.31 10.44
N CYS A 69 -6.97 -5.34 11.30
CA CYS A 69 -8.07 -5.44 12.27
C CYS A 69 -9.45 -5.45 11.59
N LEU A 70 -9.53 -5.01 10.33
CA LEU A 70 -10.76 -4.96 9.54
C LEU A 70 -11.02 -6.25 8.75
N ASN A 71 -10.06 -7.19 8.76
CA ASN A 71 -10.11 -8.45 8.00
C ASN A 71 -10.45 -8.22 6.51
N MET A 72 -9.81 -7.23 5.89
CA MET A 72 -10.03 -6.88 4.48
C MET A 72 -9.70 -8.07 3.57
N SER A 73 -10.60 -8.36 2.64
CA SER A 73 -10.33 -9.20 1.48
C SER A 73 -9.41 -8.49 0.48
N VAL A 74 -8.92 -9.22 -0.52
CA VAL A 74 -8.09 -8.64 -1.60
C VAL A 74 -8.82 -7.51 -2.31
N LEU A 75 -10.08 -7.73 -2.69
CA LEU A 75 -10.86 -6.73 -3.43
C LEU A 75 -11.11 -5.47 -2.59
N GLU A 76 -11.50 -5.63 -1.32
CA GLU A 76 -11.70 -4.49 -0.42
C GLU A 76 -10.41 -3.70 -0.20
N TYR A 77 -9.26 -4.38 -0.13
CA TYR A 77 -7.97 -3.71 -0.04
C TYR A 77 -7.61 -2.96 -1.32
N LEU A 78 -7.89 -3.53 -2.50
CA LEU A 78 -7.68 -2.85 -3.78
C LEU A 78 -8.57 -1.61 -3.91
N ASP A 79 -9.83 -1.70 -3.47
CA ASP A 79 -10.77 -0.58 -3.45
C ASP A 79 -10.29 0.51 -2.50
N TYR A 80 -9.87 0.16 -1.29
CA TYR A 80 -9.27 1.09 -0.33
C TYR A 80 -8.06 1.84 -0.89
N VAL A 81 -7.10 1.12 -1.51
CA VAL A 81 -5.90 1.74 -2.09
C VAL A 81 -6.28 2.65 -3.27
N SER A 82 -7.20 2.23 -4.12
CA SER A 82 -7.66 3.00 -5.28
C SER A 82 -8.40 4.28 -4.86
N ALA A 83 -9.33 4.17 -3.91
CA ALA A 83 -10.09 5.29 -3.37
C ALA A 83 -9.17 6.28 -2.63
N THR A 84 -8.15 5.79 -1.92
CA THR A 84 -7.12 6.64 -1.31
C THR A 84 -6.34 7.45 -2.35
N ASN A 85 -5.94 6.81 -3.45
CA ASN A 85 -5.25 7.50 -4.55
C ASN A 85 -6.15 8.56 -5.23
N GLU A 86 -7.43 8.27 -5.47
CA GLU A 86 -8.35 9.27 -6.03
C GLU A 86 -8.64 10.43 -5.06
N GLY A 87 -8.71 10.18 -3.75
CA GLY A 87 -8.78 11.22 -2.73
C GLY A 87 -7.57 12.15 -2.76
N LEU A 88 -6.35 11.59 -2.80
CA LEU A 88 -5.10 12.34 -2.96
C LEU A 88 -5.10 13.15 -4.26
N LYS A 89 -5.41 12.50 -5.39
CA LYS A 89 -5.50 13.15 -6.69
C LYS A 89 -6.47 14.33 -6.68
N SER A 90 -7.63 14.17 -6.06
CA SER A 90 -8.64 15.21 -5.91
C SER A 90 -8.09 16.40 -5.09
N ALA A 91 -7.50 16.13 -3.92
CA ALA A 91 -6.94 17.17 -3.06
C ALA A 91 -5.82 17.99 -3.73
N PHE A 92 -4.93 17.33 -4.47
CA PHE A 92 -3.81 18.01 -5.15
C PHE A 92 -4.17 18.60 -6.52
N SER A 93 -5.30 18.20 -7.12
CA SER A 93 -5.73 18.72 -8.42
C SER A 93 -5.99 20.23 -8.42
N ALA A 94 -6.62 20.75 -7.36
CA ALA A 94 -6.97 22.17 -7.22
C ALA A 94 -5.74 23.09 -7.17
N SER A 95 -4.61 22.57 -6.68
CA SER A 95 -3.35 23.30 -6.54
C SER A 95 -2.33 23.00 -7.63
N ASN A 96 -2.69 22.17 -8.62
CA ASN A 96 -1.79 21.66 -9.66
C ASN A 96 -0.45 21.12 -9.10
N SER A 97 -0.51 20.50 -7.92
CA SER A 97 0.66 19.97 -7.22
C SER A 97 0.79 18.46 -7.44
N THR A 98 2.01 17.95 -7.38
CA THR A 98 2.26 16.50 -7.46
C THR A 98 2.25 15.86 -6.08
N TYR A 99 1.95 14.57 -6.00
CA TYR A 99 2.05 13.78 -4.76
C TYR A 99 2.68 12.42 -5.03
N LYS A 100 3.17 11.77 -3.96
CA LYS A 100 3.70 10.41 -4.01
C LYS A 100 2.88 9.50 -3.09
N PHE A 101 2.27 8.49 -3.68
CA PHE A 101 1.54 7.45 -2.94
C PHE A 101 2.14 6.08 -3.26
N GLY A 102 2.36 5.24 -2.26
CA GLY A 102 2.87 3.89 -2.47
C GLY A 102 2.41 2.92 -1.39
N GLY A 103 2.91 1.70 -1.46
CA GLY A 103 2.42 0.58 -0.65
C GLY A 103 2.97 -0.74 -1.18
N PRO A 104 2.60 -1.90 -0.60
CA PRO A 104 1.69 -2.11 0.53
C PRO A 104 2.38 -2.07 1.91
N ALA A 105 3.66 -1.68 2.01
CA ALA A 105 4.42 -1.72 3.27
C ALA A 105 4.36 -3.08 3.99
N GLY A 106 4.41 -4.17 3.21
CA GLY A 106 4.24 -5.53 3.73
C GLY A 106 5.48 -6.41 3.63
N LEU A 107 5.39 -7.64 4.17
CA LEU A 107 6.53 -8.56 4.23
C LEU A 107 6.69 -9.46 2.99
N PHE A 108 5.69 -9.52 2.10
CA PHE A 108 5.70 -10.33 0.87
C PHE A 108 6.13 -11.80 1.07
N ARG A 109 5.49 -12.53 1.99
CA ARG A 109 5.74 -13.97 2.12
C ARG A 109 5.02 -14.72 1.01
N ASP A 110 5.58 -15.83 0.54
CA ASP A 110 4.95 -16.64 -0.52
C ASP A 110 3.56 -17.15 -0.15
N LYS A 111 3.39 -17.50 1.13
CA LYS A 111 2.13 -17.94 1.69
C LYS A 111 1.57 -16.85 2.60
N ASN A 112 0.25 -16.72 2.60
CA ASN A 112 -0.51 -15.87 3.51
C ASN A 112 -0.25 -14.36 3.35
N HIS A 113 0.17 -13.91 2.17
CA HIS A 113 0.26 -12.47 1.86
C HIS A 113 -0.56 -12.07 0.61
N PRO A 114 -1.85 -12.44 0.54
CA PRO A 114 -2.67 -12.17 -0.64
C PRO A 114 -2.86 -10.66 -0.93
N LEU A 115 -2.90 -9.79 0.09
CA LEU A 115 -3.08 -8.35 -0.12
C LEU A 115 -1.84 -7.71 -0.72
N CYS A 116 -0.65 -8.08 -0.23
CA CYS A 116 0.61 -7.59 -0.78
C CYS A 116 0.83 -8.01 -2.23
N TRP A 117 0.58 -9.29 -2.55
CA TRP A 117 0.76 -9.78 -3.91
C TRP A 117 -0.35 -9.30 -4.85
N GLY A 118 -1.59 -9.22 -4.35
CA GLY A 118 -2.75 -8.82 -5.14
C GLY A 118 -2.65 -7.39 -5.68
N ILE A 119 -2.14 -6.44 -4.90
CA ILE A 119 -1.96 -5.06 -5.41
C ILE A 119 -0.88 -4.97 -6.49
N LEU A 120 0.19 -5.76 -6.39
CA LEU A 120 1.21 -5.80 -7.44
C LEU A 120 0.70 -6.50 -8.71
N GLU A 121 -0.08 -7.57 -8.55
CA GLU A 121 -0.76 -8.23 -9.66
C GLU A 121 -1.72 -7.28 -10.37
N PHE A 122 -2.56 -6.57 -9.61
CA PHE A 122 -3.44 -5.52 -10.13
C PHE A 122 -2.65 -4.47 -10.91
N CYS A 123 -1.62 -3.88 -10.29
CA CYS A 123 -0.78 -2.87 -10.95
C CYS A 123 0.00 -3.39 -12.17
N SER A 124 0.33 -4.68 -12.21
CA SER A 124 1.01 -5.30 -13.36
C SER A 124 0.05 -5.62 -14.51
N SER A 125 -1.21 -5.93 -14.22
CA SER A 125 -2.27 -6.21 -15.21
C SER A 125 -2.94 -4.94 -15.74
N ALA A 126 -2.93 -3.88 -14.95
CA ALA A 126 -3.47 -2.58 -15.28
C ALA A 126 -2.76 -1.98 -16.50
N SER A 127 -3.51 -1.40 -17.42
CA SER A 127 -2.94 -0.51 -18.43
C SER A 127 -2.18 0.63 -17.73
N ILE A 128 -1.13 1.12 -18.39
CA ILE A 128 -0.29 2.23 -17.88
C ILE A 128 -1.22 3.40 -17.51
N GLY A 129 -1.32 3.71 -16.22
CA GLY A 129 -2.14 4.81 -15.69
C GLY A 129 -3.22 4.43 -14.68
N VAL A 130 -3.56 3.13 -14.55
CA VAL A 130 -4.60 2.68 -13.58
C VAL A 130 -4.01 2.24 -12.23
N CYS A 131 -2.72 1.89 -12.17
CA CYS A 131 -2.07 1.55 -10.90
C CYS A 131 -2.08 2.76 -9.94
N PRO A 132 -2.67 2.63 -8.73
CA PRO A 132 -2.73 3.72 -7.75
C PRO A 132 -1.35 4.01 -7.14
N LEU A 133 -0.43 3.05 -7.16
CA LEU A 133 0.88 3.19 -6.53
C LEU A 133 1.89 3.85 -7.50
N LYS A 134 2.71 4.75 -6.94
CA LYS A 134 3.87 5.38 -7.61
C LYS A 134 5.19 4.71 -7.23
N PHE A 135 5.21 3.92 -6.15
CA PHE A 135 6.33 3.10 -5.72
C PHE A 135 5.83 1.89 -4.94
N VAL A 136 6.62 0.80 -4.93
CA VAL A 136 6.41 -0.35 -4.05
C VAL A 136 7.15 -0.11 -2.74
N SER A 137 6.48 -0.25 -1.61
CA SER A 137 7.14 -0.34 -0.31
C SER A 137 6.98 -1.72 0.30
N PHE A 138 8.01 -2.16 1.01
CA PHE A 138 8.06 -3.45 1.68
C PHE A 138 8.84 -3.33 2.98
N HIS A 139 8.72 -4.34 3.83
CA HIS A 139 9.52 -4.44 5.05
C HIS A 139 10.41 -5.67 4.99
N ARG A 140 11.73 -5.44 5.02
CA ARG A 140 12.71 -6.51 5.16
C ARG A 140 13.65 -6.24 6.31
N LYS A 141 13.70 -7.20 7.23
CA LYS A 141 14.55 -7.17 8.43
C LYS A 141 15.75 -8.07 8.20
N GLY A 142 16.93 -7.63 8.64
CA GLY A 142 18.20 -8.31 8.33
C GLY A 142 18.65 -9.35 9.35
N GLY A 143 17.75 -9.82 10.23
CA GLY A 143 18.08 -10.83 11.23
C GLY A 143 19.22 -10.43 12.18
N GLY A 144 19.39 -9.13 12.42
CA GLY A 144 20.48 -8.58 13.24
C GLY A 144 21.70 -8.09 12.46
N SER A 145 21.66 -8.05 11.12
CA SER A 145 22.76 -7.52 10.29
C SER A 145 22.27 -6.56 9.22
N ALA A 146 23.05 -5.53 8.90
CA ALA A 146 22.75 -4.62 7.78
C ALA A 146 22.87 -5.34 6.43
N LYS A 147 23.88 -6.21 6.27
CA LYS A 147 24.01 -7.06 5.07
C LYS A 147 22.76 -7.90 4.83
N GLY A 148 22.18 -8.49 5.89
CA GLY A 148 20.93 -9.24 5.79
C GLY A 148 19.74 -8.38 5.36
N VAL A 149 19.71 -7.08 5.68
CA VAL A 149 18.68 -6.16 5.17
C VAL A 149 18.85 -5.99 3.67
N VAL A 150 20.07 -5.69 3.20
CA VAL A 150 20.36 -5.45 1.78
C VAL A 150 20.11 -6.71 0.96
N ASP A 151 20.74 -7.84 1.32
CA ASP A 151 20.59 -9.11 0.59
C ASP A 151 19.13 -9.56 0.58
N GLY A 152 18.44 -9.46 1.73
CA GLY A 152 17.03 -9.82 1.83
C GLY A 152 16.12 -8.92 0.99
N SER A 153 16.48 -7.64 0.85
CA SER A 153 15.75 -6.68 0.02
C SER A 153 15.94 -7.00 -1.45
N LEU A 154 17.18 -7.24 -1.89
CA LEU A 154 17.50 -7.59 -3.27
C LEU A 154 16.78 -8.88 -3.71
N VAL A 155 16.81 -9.92 -2.87
CA VAL A 155 16.07 -11.17 -3.16
C VAL A 155 14.57 -10.94 -3.33
N LEU A 156 13.97 -10.04 -2.55
CA LEU A 156 12.55 -9.72 -2.70
C LEU A 156 12.27 -8.90 -3.96
N ILE A 157 13.13 -7.92 -4.26
CA ILE A 157 13.00 -7.07 -5.46
C ILE A 157 13.12 -7.93 -6.72
N ASP A 158 14.12 -8.80 -6.80
CA ASP A 158 14.32 -9.73 -7.92
C ASP A 158 13.07 -10.57 -8.13
N LYS A 159 12.55 -11.16 -7.05
CA LYS A 159 11.33 -11.95 -7.09
C LYS A 159 10.10 -11.18 -7.57
N ILE A 160 9.92 -9.94 -7.10
CA ILE A 160 8.81 -9.07 -7.55
C ILE A 160 8.93 -8.83 -9.06
N PHE A 161 10.13 -8.52 -9.54
CA PHE A 161 10.37 -8.19 -10.94
C PHE A 161 10.40 -9.39 -11.89
N GLU A 162 10.73 -10.58 -11.39
CA GLU A 162 10.52 -11.84 -12.08
C GLU A 162 9.04 -12.15 -12.24
N LYS A 163 8.26 -11.98 -11.16
CA LYS A 163 6.81 -12.25 -11.16
C LYS A 163 6.01 -11.21 -11.96
N PHE A 164 6.42 -9.95 -11.89
CA PHE A 164 5.74 -8.81 -12.51
C PHE A 164 6.72 -7.95 -13.34
N PRO A 165 7.13 -8.42 -14.53
CA PRO A 165 8.13 -7.72 -15.35
C PRO A 165 7.76 -6.27 -15.71
N MET A 166 6.45 -5.97 -15.78
CA MET A 166 5.94 -4.62 -16.06
C MET A 166 6.28 -3.62 -14.96
N LEU A 167 6.54 -4.09 -13.74
CA LEU A 167 6.86 -3.24 -12.58
C LEU A 167 8.35 -2.95 -12.43
N LYS A 168 9.23 -3.47 -13.30
CA LYS A 168 10.69 -3.28 -13.22
C LYS A 168 11.16 -1.83 -13.16
N LYS A 169 10.36 -0.89 -13.69
CA LYS A 169 10.65 0.55 -13.65
C LYS A 169 10.02 1.27 -12.45
N MET A 170 9.19 0.59 -11.67
CA MET A 170 8.55 1.17 -10.50
C MET A 170 9.58 1.29 -9.37
N PRO A 171 9.74 2.48 -8.75
CA PRO A 171 10.61 2.63 -7.60
C PRO A 171 10.21 1.69 -6.46
N VAL A 172 11.21 1.20 -5.72
CA VAL A 172 11.02 0.30 -4.57
C VAL A 172 11.65 0.92 -3.33
N SER A 173 11.10 0.61 -2.14
CA SER A 173 11.66 1.09 -0.89
C SER A 173 11.41 0.16 0.29
N ASN A 174 12.37 0.11 1.22
CA ASN A 174 12.26 -0.62 2.47
C ASN A 174 12.07 0.36 3.65
N GLU A 175 10.83 0.57 4.09
CA GLU A 175 10.52 1.62 5.09
C GLU A 175 10.74 1.20 6.54
N GLN A 176 10.85 -0.10 6.82
CA GLN A 176 11.04 -0.61 8.18
C GLN A 176 12.34 -1.39 8.31
N ILE A 177 13.43 -0.68 8.09
CA ILE A 177 14.78 -1.14 8.41
C ILE A 177 14.91 -1.07 9.93
N ARG A 178 14.77 -2.21 10.60
CA ARG A 178 15.13 -2.32 12.02
C ARG A 178 16.59 -2.74 12.15
N PRO A 179 17.49 -1.89 12.68
CA PRO A 179 18.82 -2.32 13.05
C PRO A 179 18.77 -3.35 14.20
N PRO A 180 19.82 -4.18 14.37
CA PRO A 180 19.92 -5.24 15.38
C PRO A 180 19.50 -4.86 16.81
N LEU A 181 19.66 -3.60 17.21
CA LEU A 181 19.54 -3.17 18.61
C LEU A 181 18.18 -2.55 18.98
N PHE A 182 17.23 -2.44 18.04
CA PHE A 182 15.90 -1.93 18.38
C PHE A 182 14.97 -3.07 18.83
N THR A 183 15.28 -3.64 19.99
CA THR A 183 14.35 -4.50 20.74
C THR A 183 13.76 -3.72 21.90
N THR A 184 12.44 -3.79 22.10
CA THR A 184 11.77 -3.30 23.33
C THR A 184 12.17 -4.10 24.57
N THR A 185 13.03 -5.12 24.44
CA THR A 185 13.66 -5.81 25.57
C THR A 185 14.88 -5.04 26.07
N GLY A 186 14.62 -3.93 26.77
CA GLY A 186 15.35 -3.44 27.94
C GLY A 186 16.88 -3.50 28.02
N THR A 187 17.64 -3.50 26.93
CA THR A 187 19.11 -3.50 26.98
C THR A 187 19.72 -2.50 25.99
N GLY A 188 20.15 -1.36 26.55
CA GLY A 188 21.40 -0.70 26.15
C GLY A 188 21.42 0.13 24.85
N THR A 189 21.34 1.45 25.04
CA THR A 189 21.93 2.54 24.23
C THR A 189 21.40 2.75 22.80
N SER A 190 20.52 3.76 22.68
CA SER A 190 19.88 4.23 21.45
C SER A 190 20.76 5.12 20.56
N TRP A 191 22.07 5.23 20.80
CA TRP A 191 22.97 6.14 20.06
C TRP A 191 24.37 5.54 19.96
N ASP A 192 24.52 4.50 19.12
CA ASP A 192 25.83 4.01 18.66
C ASP A 192 26.11 4.60 17.25
N PRO A 193 27.22 5.33 17.03
CA PRO A 193 27.58 5.85 15.70
C PRO A 193 27.75 4.76 14.62
N THR A 194 27.92 3.50 15.00
CA THR A 194 27.95 2.34 14.08
C THR A 194 26.58 2.08 13.43
N LEU A 195 25.48 2.44 14.12
CA LEU A 195 24.11 2.36 13.57
C LEU A 195 23.88 3.39 12.48
N ALA A 196 24.46 4.59 12.62
CA ALA A 196 24.36 5.65 11.62
C ALA A 196 25.00 5.19 10.29
N LEU A 197 26.17 4.53 10.35
CA LEU A 197 26.84 4.00 9.16
C LEU A 197 25.98 2.97 8.39
N CYS A 198 25.21 2.12 9.08
CA CYS A 198 24.28 1.19 8.43
C CYS A 198 23.16 1.90 7.66
N LEU A 199 22.65 3.02 8.16
CA LEU A 199 21.61 3.83 7.49
C LEU A 199 22.17 4.59 6.28
N PHE A 200 23.43 5.03 6.32
CA PHE A 200 24.04 5.76 5.21
C PHE A 200 24.41 4.87 4.02
N THR A 201 24.65 3.57 4.22
CA THR A 201 25.00 2.66 3.10
C THR A 201 23.85 2.37 2.11
N THR A 202 22.62 2.80 2.38
CA THR A 202 21.46 2.56 1.49
C THR A 202 20.95 3.80 0.75
N THR A 203 21.65 4.93 0.82
CA THR A 203 21.24 6.17 0.12
C THR A 203 22.37 6.78 -0.69
N ASP A 204 22.88 6.07 -1.69
CA ASP A 204 23.38 6.70 -2.91
C ASP A 204 23.55 5.69 -4.05
N THR A 205 22.62 5.71 -5.01
CA THR A 205 23.00 5.51 -6.42
C THR A 205 22.28 6.57 -7.23
N GLY A 206 22.66 7.83 -6.99
CA GLY A 206 22.56 8.86 -8.00
C GLY A 206 23.51 8.54 -9.15
N THR A 207 22.98 8.43 -10.35
CA THR A 207 23.73 8.59 -11.61
C THR A 207 22.98 9.66 -12.38
N ARG A 208 23.48 10.91 -12.45
CA ARG A 208 24.49 11.40 -13.42
C ARG A 208 24.20 10.96 -14.85
#